data_AF-A0A372DVT1-F1
#
_entry.id   AF-A0A372DVT1-F1
#
_cell.length_a   1.000
_cell.length_b   1.000
_cell.length_c   1.000
_cell.angle_alpha   90.00
_cell.angle_beta   90.00
_cell.angle_gamma   90.00
#
_symmetry.space_group_name_H-M   'P 1'
#
loop_
_entity.id
_entity.type
_entity.pdbx_description
1 polymer ?
#
loop_
_entity_poly.entity_id
_entity_poly.type
_entity_poly.pdbx_seq_one_letter_code
_entity_poly.pdbx_strand_id
1 'polypeptide(L)'
;MAGFNPMIVYIPFRRFQRALLYLRLPAALAWMLVLLAGSLPAQAQGPGKYSLEGEWKGPLAVPGGSLPIQLVVTELASGNRFAVLNVVPQRINRIPTTVEQRGDTVLFVAEQVGCRFKGVRTPEGNRLTGIWSQPGYQAALTLEFVPPPVAAAPKSFKFPLPYRVQEVKFANETDKIDFAGTLTIPAGEGPFPAVALLSDWGAQDQDGRYGDYKLLGGLADYLTRRGIAVLRFPDRGVGETGSRTELTSPEDRTRDAQAALQFMRTQPLLDGANLGLLGHGEGGNVALLAAGAPCPRPL
;
A
#
# COMPACT_ATOMS: atom_id res chain seq x y z
N MET A 1 57.56 36.44 -24.85
CA MET A 1 56.56 35.97 -23.86
C MET A 1 56.00 34.64 -24.33
N ALA A 2 55.77 33.69 -23.42
CA ALA A 2 55.29 32.34 -23.73
C ALA A 2 53.80 32.18 -23.42
N GLY A 3 53.15 31.18 -24.02
CA GLY A 3 51.72 30.87 -23.85
C GLY A 3 51.29 29.78 -24.83
N PHE A 4 51.76 28.55 -24.65
CA PHE A 4 51.03 27.43 -24.04
C PHE A 4 49.86 26.88 -24.87
N ASN A 5 50.06 25.67 -25.40
CA ASN A 5 49.06 24.85 -26.09
C ASN A 5 49.00 23.50 -25.34
N PRO A 6 47.86 23.09 -24.73
CA PRO A 6 47.83 21.91 -23.86
C PRO A 6 47.73 20.61 -24.66
N MET A 7 48.83 19.86 -24.73
CA MET A 7 48.83 18.46 -25.17
C MET A 7 48.63 17.56 -23.95
N ILE A 8 47.56 16.76 -23.91
CA ILE A 8 47.35 15.77 -22.84
C ILE A 8 47.97 14.43 -23.25
N VAL A 9 48.86 13.93 -22.40
CA VAL A 9 49.69 12.74 -22.64
C VAL A 9 49.01 11.48 -22.09
N TYR A 10 49.02 10.41 -22.88
CA TYR A 10 48.51 9.09 -22.53
C TYR A 10 49.57 8.25 -21.79
N ILE A 11 49.25 7.70 -20.62
CA ILE A 11 50.17 6.85 -19.83
C ILE A 11 49.57 5.43 -19.69
N PRO A 12 50.17 4.40 -20.31
CA PRO A 12 49.72 3.02 -20.15
C PRO A 12 50.40 2.35 -18.94
N PHE A 13 49.62 1.82 -18.00
CA PHE A 13 50.14 1.00 -16.89
C PHE A 13 50.03 -0.50 -17.21
N ARG A 14 51.11 -1.27 -16.98
CA ARG A 14 51.15 -2.71 -17.29
C ARG A 14 51.95 -3.50 -16.25
N ARG A 15 51.41 -4.67 -15.87
CA ARG A 15 52.02 -5.88 -15.26
C ARG A 15 52.06 -6.06 -13.73
N PHE A 16 51.91 -7.37 -13.40
CA PHE A 16 52.09 -8.11 -12.13
C PHE A 16 50.86 -8.17 -11.21
N GLN A 17 50.46 -9.33 -10.64
CA GLN A 17 50.88 -10.76 -10.74
C GLN A 17 49.62 -11.67 -10.62
N ARG A 18 49.58 -13.01 -10.81
CA ARG A 18 50.61 -14.07 -10.98
C ARG A 18 50.15 -15.13 -12.03
N ALA A 19 50.08 -16.43 -11.69
CA ALA A 19 49.49 -17.53 -12.48
C ALA A 19 48.89 -18.61 -11.56
N LEU A 20 47.90 -19.37 -12.04
CA LEU A 20 47.68 -20.79 -11.70
C LEU A 20 46.89 -21.47 -12.83
N LEU A 21 47.41 -22.58 -13.38
CA LEU A 21 46.63 -23.49 -14.24
C LEU A 21 45.71 -24.32 -13.34
N TYR A 22 44.52 -24.74 -13.81
CA TYR A 22 44.07 -26.15 -13.71
C TYR A 22 42.91 -26.46 -14.68
N LEU A 23 43.15 -27.51 -15.50
CA LEU A 23 42.22 -28.50 -16.09
C LEU A 23 40.97 -28.10 -16.92
N ARG A 24 40.64 -28.96 -17.89
CA ARG A 24 39.45 -28.91 -18.78
C ARG A 24 38.50 -30.09 -18.50
N LEU A 25 37.26 -29.98 -19.01
CA LEU A 25 36.25 -31.05 -19.28
C LEU A 25 35.45 -31.58 -18.05
N PRO A 26 34.26 -32.21 -18.26
CA PRO A 26 33.04 -31.58 -18.80
C PRO A 26 31.72 -31.99 -18.09
N ALA A 27 30.61 -31.35 -18.48
CA ALA A 27 29.21 -31.82 -18.54
C ALA A 27 28.57 -32.74 -17.45
N ALA A 28 27.33 -32.35 -17.11
CA ALA A 28 26.24 -33.17 -16.54
C ALA A 28 26.35 -33.66 -15.08
N LEU A 29 25.58 -33.02 -14.19
CA LEU A 29 24.77 -33.74 -13.19
C LEU A 29 23.48 -32.95 -12.89
N ALA A 30 22.39 -33.67 -12.59
CA ALA A 30 21.04 -33.12 -12.57
C ALA A 30 20.73 -32.24 -11.35
N TRP A 31 20.18 -31.04 -11.59
CA TRP A 31 19.48 -30.26 -10.58
C TRP A 31 18.00 -30.65 -10.55
N MET A 32 17.66 -31.61 -9.70
CA MET A 32 16.27 -31.86 -9.30
C MET A 32 16.22 -32.19 -7.81
N LEU A 33 16.09 -31.16 -6.98
CA LEU A 33 15.78 -31.30 -5.57
C LEU A 33 14.53 -30.48 -5.24
N VAL A 34 13.48 -31.23 -4.94
CA VAL A 34 12.09 -30.85 -4.73
C VAL A 34 11.94 -29.66 -3.77
N LEU A 35 11.33 -28.57 -4.26
CA LEU A 35 10.78 -27.51 -3.41
C LEU A 35 9.50 -28.00 -2.74
N LEU A 36 9.64 -28.69 -1.60
CA LEU A 36 8.53 -28.90 -0.66
C LEU A 36 8.60 -27.86 0.46
N ALA A 37 8.47 -26.59 0.09
CA ALA A 37 8.22 -25.51 1.04
C ALA A 37 6.77 -25.63 1.54
N GLY A 38 6.56 -26.49 2.54
CA GLY A 38 5.29 -26.58 3.25
C GLY A 38 4.96 -25.21 3.83
N SER A 39 3.79 -24.67 3.46
CA SER A 39 3.27 -23.41 3.97
C SER A 39 2.99 -23.54 5.47
N LEU A 40 3.97 -23.17 6.29
CA LEU A 40 3.74 -22.99 7.72
C LEU A 40 2.67 -21.91 7.89
N PRO A 41 1.65 -22.13 8.74
CA PRO A 41 0.69 -21.08 9.04
C PRO A 41 1.45 -19.89 9.65
N ALA A 42 1.14 -18.68 9.20
CA ALA A 42 1.75 -17.47 9.70
C ALA A 42 1.46 -17.36 11.21
N GLN A 43 2.44 -17.71 12.03
CA GLN A 43 2.35 -17.62 13.47
C GLN A 43 2.26 -16.14 13.83
N ALA A 44 1.15 -15.74 14.46
CA ALA A 44 0.88 -14.35 14.80
C ALA A 44 2.08 -13.78 15.58
N GLN A 45 2.80 -12.86 14.95
CA GLN A 45 3.94 -12.21 15.59
C GLN A 45 3.39 -11.40 16.75
N GLY A 46 3.80 -11.75 17.98
CA GLY A 46 3.51 -10.91 19.14
C GLY A 46 4.06 -9.51 18.89
N PRO A 47 3.42 -8.45 19.41
CA PRO A 47 3.84 -7.08 19.16
C PRO A 47 5.32 -6.95 19.51
N GLY A 48 6.11 -6.41 18.56
CA GLY A 48 7.55 -6.22 18.76
C GLY A 48 7.81 -5.45 20.05
N LYS A 49 8.99 -5.64 20.67
CA LYS A 49 9.33 -5.22 22.05
C LYS A 49 8.87 -3.80 22.46
N TYR A 50 8.72 -2.88 21.50
CA TYR A 50 8.27 -1.51 21.70
C TYR A 50 6.92 -1.13 21.04
N SER A 51 6.33 -1.97 20.19
CA SER A 51 5.04 -1.68 19.54
C SER A 51 3.89 -1.83 20.53
N LEU A 52 2.98 -0.86 20.54
CA LEU A 52 1.74 -0.91 21.31
C LEU A 52 0.51 -1.17 20.43
N GLU A 53 0.70 -1.41 19.13
CA GLU A 53 -0.37 -1.59 18.15
C GLU A 53 -1.31 -2.74 18.52
N GLY A 54 -2.61 -2.47 18.43
CA GLY A 54 -3.68 -3.43 18.73
C GLY A 54 -4.58 -2.99 19.87
N GLU A 55 -5.21 -3.96 20.53
CA GLU A 55 -6.24 -3.72 21.53
C GLU A 55 -5.75 -4.11 22.93
N TRP A 56 -6.05 -3.28 23.92
CA TRP A 56 -5.67 -3.46 25.32
C TRP A 56 -6.94 -3.40 26.19
N LYS A 57 -7.26 -4.47 26.92
CA LYS A 57 -8.47 -4.57 27.74
C LYS A 57 -8.15 -4.86 29.20
N GLY A 58 -8.89 -4.25 30.12
CA GLY A 58 -8.73 -4.53 31.55
C GLY A 58 -9.97 -4.20 32.39
N PRO A 59 -10.27 -4.99 33.43
CA PRO A 59 -11.32 -4.67 34.39
C PRO A 59 -10.84 -3.61 35.37
N LEU A 60 -11.35 -2.38 35.25
CA LEU A 60 -11.16 -1.35 36.27
C LEU A 60 -12.14 -1.64 37.41
N ALA A 61 -11.63 -1.86 38.63
CA ALA A 61 -12.48 -1.87 39.81
C ALA A 61 -13.07 -0.48 40.05
N VAL A 62 -14.34 -0.40 40.45
CA VAL A 62 -15.02 0.85 40.84
C VAL A 62 -16.01 0.58 41.98
N PRO A 63 -16.40 1.60 42.77
CA PRO A 63 -17.52 1.46 43.70
C PRO A 63 -18.78 0.99 42.95
N GLY A 64 -19.32 -0.16 43.35
CA GLY A 64 -20.50 -0.77 42.71
C GLY A 64 -20.22 -1.78 41.59
N GLY A 65 -18.96 -2.10 41.24
CA GLY A 65 -18.66 -3.19 40.32
C GLY A 65 -17.30 -3.09 39.62
N SER A 66 -17.27 -3.45 38.34
CA SER A 66 -16.10 -3.28 37.47
C SER A 66 -16.50 -2.76 36.11
N LEU A 67 -15.68 -1.87 35.55
CA LEU A 67 -15.82 -1.30 34.22
C LEU A 67 -14.79 -1.95 33.27
N PRO A 68 -15.20 -2.52 32.13
CA PRO A 68 -14.27 -2.96 31.10
C PRO A 68 -13.69 -1.72 30.41
N ILE A 69 -12.42 -1.43 30.68
CA ILE A 69 -11.64 -0.43 29.96
C ILE A 69 -11.09 -1.09 28.70
N GLN A 70 -11.25 -0.43 27.56
CA GLN A 70 -10.73 -0.85 26.26
C GLN A 70 -9.99 0.33 25.64
N LEU A 71 -8.69 0.16 25.41
CA LEU A 71 -7.84 1.08 24.67
C LEU A 71 -7.46 0.42 23.35
N VAL A 72 -7.75 1.08 22.23
CA VAL A 72 -7.32 0.62 20.90
C VAL A 72 -6.23 1.57 20.42
N VAL A 73 -5.07 1.04 20.09
CA VAL A 73 -3.89 1.79 19.62
C VAL A 73 -3.60 1.42 18.18
N THR A 74 -3.46 2.44 17.34
CA THR A 74 -3.04 2.33 15.95
C THR A 74 -1.70 3.05 15.80
N GLU A 75 -0.67 2.31 15.39
CA GLU A 75 0.61 2.92 15.00
C GLU A 75 0.49 3.40 13.56
N LEU A 76 0.77 4.68 13.31
CA LEU A 76 0.68 5.30 11.99
C LEU A 76 2.02 5.14 11.28
N ALA A 77 2.01 5.03 9.95
CA ALA A 77 3.22 4.91 9.13
C ALA A 77 4.22 6.08 9.30
N SER A 78 3.81 7.21 9.88
CA SER A 78 4.66 8.34 10.25
C SER A 78 5.39 8.20 11.58
N GLY A 79 5.23 7.08 12.29
CA GLY A 79 5.76 6.86 13.64
C GLY A 79 4.92 7.48 14.78
N ASN A 80 3.89 8.26 14.43
CA ASN A 80 2.92 8.76 15.41
C ASN A 80 1.94 7.66 15.84
N ARG A 81 1.35 7.81 17.03
CA ARG A 81 0.35 6.87 17.56
C ARG A 81 -1.00 7.56 17.71
N PHE A 82 -2.05 6.91 17.22
CA PHE A 82 -3.42 7.29 17.51
C PHE A 82 -4.01 6.25 18.47
N ALA A 83 -4.68 6.68 19.53
CA ALA A 83 -5.42 5.76 20.38
C ALA A 83 -6.80 6.29 20.75
N VAL A 84 -7.70 5.36 21.04
CA VAL A 84 -9.04 5.66 21.53
C VAL A 84 -9.40 4.86 22.76
N LEU A 85 -10.08 5.52 23.69
CA LEU A 85 -10.69 4.94 24.87
C LEU A 85 -12.17 4.63 24.60
N ASN A 86 -12.56 3.39 24.90
CA ASN A 86 -13.94 2.93 24.97
C ASN A 86 -14.23 2.41 26.38
N VAL A 87 -15.39 2.76 26.93
CA VAL A 87 -15.97 2.21 28.17
C VAL A 87 -17.44 1.92 27.87
N VAL A 88 -17.68 0.76 27.23
CA VAL A 88 -18.97 0.41 26.60
C VAL A 88 -20.19 0.57 27.55
N PRO A 89 -20.16 0.12 28.82
CA PRO A 89 -21.30 0.29 29.74
C PRO A 89 -21.65 1.75 30.06
N GLN A 90 -20.68 2.67 29.94
CA GLN A 90 -20.87 4.10 30.16
C GLN A 90 -21.24 4.87 28.88
N ARG A 91 -21.41 4.18 27.75
CA ARG A 91 -21.60 4.76 26.40
C ARG A 91 -20.45 5.67 25.93
N ILE A 92 -19.32 5.66 26.63
CA ILE A 92 -18.09 6.36 26.24
C ILE A 92 -17.45 5.54 25.12
N ASN A 93 -17.41 6.09 23.91
CA ASN A 93 -16.87 5.41 22.74
C ASN A 93 -16.01 6.39 21.93
N ARG A 94 -14.86 5.91 21.44
CA ARG A 94 -13.93 6.62 20.55
C ARG A 94 -13.39 7.94 21.12
N ILE A 95 -13.18 8.04 22.44
CA ILE A 95 -12.55 9.24 23.01
C ILE A 95 -11.07 9.27 22.60
N PRO A 96 -10.60 10.31 21.89
CA PRO A 96 -9.20 10.46 21.53
C PRO A 96 -8.31 10.42 22.77
N THR A 97 -7.26 9.60 22.71
CA THR A 97 -6.36 9.33 23.83
C THR A 97 -4.92 9.50 23.36
N THR A 98 -4.19 10.42 23.98
CA THR A 98 -2.76 10.61 23.72
C THR A 98 -1.97 9.45 24.33
N VAL A 99 -0.98 8.92 23.61
CA VAL A 99 -0.10 7.84 24.07
C VAL A 99 1.34 8.33 24.10
N GLU A 100 1.93 8.39 25.29
CA GLU A 100 3.38 8.55 25.48
C GLU A 100 3.99 7.23 25.95
N GLN A 101 5.15 6.87 25.41
CA GLN A 101 5.95 5.74 25.90
C GLN A 101 7.39 6.20 26.13
N ARG A 102 7.96 5.84 27.28
CA ARG A 102 9.36 6.07 27.64
C ARG A 102 9.94 4.77 28.19
N GLY A 103 10.66 4.05 27.34
CA GLY A 103 11.08 2.67 27.62
C GLY A 103 9.85 1.77 27.85
N ASP A 104 9.81 1.10 29.01
CA ASP A 104 8.71 0.21 29.39
C ASP A 104 7.53 0.95 30.05
N THR A 105 7.69 2.24 30.38
CA THR A 105 6.59 3.05 30.94
C THR A 105 5.69 3.60 29.84
N VAL A 106 4.39 3.41 29.98
CA VAL A 106 3.35 3.91 29.06
C VAL A 106 2.39 4.81 29.82
N LEU A 107 2.03 5.94 29.20
CA LEU A 107 1.06 6.91 29.69
C LEU A 107 -0.03 7.11 28.62
N PHE A 108 -1.28 6.84 28.99
CA PHE A 108 -2.46 7.20 28.23
C PHE A 108 -3.16 8.39 28.89
N VAL A 109 -3.56 9.40 28.10
CA VAL A 109 -4.30 10.57 28.57
C VAL A 109 -5.52 10.81 27.69
N ALA A 110 -6.71 10.66 28.26
CA ALA A 110 -8.00 10.94 27.63
C ALA A 110 -8.57 12.23 28.21
N GLU A 111 -8.02 13.37 27.77
CA GLU A 111 -8.25 14.70 28.36
C GLU A 111 -9.74 15.09 28.40
N GLN A 112 -10.50 14.79 27.35
CA GLN A 112 -11.93 15.09 27.22
C GLN A 112 -12.79 14.50 28.37
N VAL A 113 -12.33 13.43 29.02
CA VAL A 113 -13.02 12.77 30.14
C VAL A 113 -12.21 12.85 31.45
N GLY A 114 -11.09 13.57 31.47
CA GLY A 114 -10.21 13.74 32.63
C GLY A 114 -9.45 12.47 33.07
N CYS A 115 -9.51 11.39 32.27
CA CYS A 115 -8.94 10.10 32.63
C CYS A 115 -7.48 9.96 32.17
N ARG A 116 -6.68 9.26 32.97
CA ARG A 116 -5.29 8.91 32.64
C ARG A 116 -4.94 7.52 33.16
N PHE A 117 -4.10 6.80 32.45
CA PHE A 117 -3.48 5.56 32.91
C PHE A 117 -1.96 5.68 32.80
N LYS A 118 -1.25 5.42 33.90
CA LYS A 118 0.21 5.31 33.90
C LYS A 118 0.60 3.90 34.35
N GLY A 119 1.24 3.15 33.47
CA GLY A 119 1.65 1.77 33.75
C GLY A 119 2.99 1.40 33.15
N VAL A 120 3.45 0.20 33.49
CA VAL A 120 4.69 -0.41 32.98
C VAL A 120 4.33 -1.69 32.23
N ARG A 121 4.96 -1.90 31.08
CA ARG A 121 4.80 -3.11 30.27
C ARG A 121 5.54 -4.27 30.94
N THR A 122 4.91 -5.45 31.00
CA THR A 122 5.58 -6.65 31.53
C THR A 122 6.63 -7.19 30.54
N PRO A 123 7.65 -7.95 30.99
CA PRO A 123 8.69 -8.51 30.12
C PRO A 123 8.14 -9.40 28.99
N GLU A 124 7.00 -10.05 29.21
CA GLU A 124 6.29 -10.85 28.20
C GLU A 124 5.66 -10.02 27.07
N GLY A 125 5.62 -8.68 27.23
CA GLY A 125 5.12 -7.75 26.22
C GLY A 125 3.60 -7.68 26.06
N ASN A 126 2.85 -8.58 26.70
CA ASN A 126 1.40 -8.74 26.52
C ASN A 126 0.54 -8.09 27.62
N ARG A 127 1.12 -7.43 28.62
CA ARG A 127 0.38 -6.76 29.71
C ARG A 127 0.97 -5.39 30.03
N LEU A 128 0.10 -4.44 30.42
CA LEU A 128 0.46 -3.17 31.05
C LEU A 128 -0.14 -3.14 32.46
N THR A 129 0.71 -3.05 33.48
CA THR A 129 0.27 -2.96 34.88
C THR A 129 0.48 -1.54 35.38
N GLY A 130 -0.56 -0.89 35.90
CA GLY A 130 -0.47 0.54 36.25
C GLY A 130 -1.59 1.06 37.13
N ILE A 131 -1.61 2.38 37.26
CA ILE A 131 -2.63 3.13 38.00
C ILE A 131 -3.51 3.88 37.00
N TRP A 132 -4.81 3.63 37.07
CA TRP A 132 -5.85 4.46 36.49
C TRP A 132 -6.17 5.62 37.44
N SER A 133 -6.34 6.82 36.89
CA SER A 133 -6.73 8.01 37.63
C SER A 133 -7.73 8.84 36.84
N GLN A 134 -8.77 9.30 37.54
CA GLN A 134 -9.83 10.18 37.04
C GLN A 134 -10.26 11.13 38.18
N PRO A 135 -11.08 12.15 37.93
CA PRO A 135 -11.53 13.07 38.98
C PRO A 135 -12.15 12.32 40.16
N GLY A 136 -11.59 12.50 41.36
CA GLY A 136 -12.06 11.87 42.60
C GLY A 136 -11.80 10.37 42.76
N TYR A 137 -11.14 9.69 41.81
CA TYR A 137 -10.91 8.24 41.91
C TYR A 137 -9.57 7.78 41.30
N GLN A 138 -8.91 6.84 41.97
CA GLN A 138 -7.72 6.14 41.45
C GLN A 138 -7.79 4.66 41.84
N ALA A 139 -7.32 3.78 40.95
CA ALA A 139 -7.25 2.35 41.21
C ALA A 139 -6.12 1.70 40.40
N ALA A 140 -5.65 0.54 40.87
CA ALA A 140 -4.82 -0.32 40.05
C ALA A 140 -5.63 -0.88 38.86
N LEU A 141 -5.01 -0.93 37.69
CA LEU A 141 -5.57 -1.52 36.49
C LEU A 141 -4.48 -2.31 35.77
N THR A 142 -4.81 -3.53 35.37
CA THR A 142 -3.99 -4.34 34.46
C THR A 142 -4.72 -4.41 33.13
N LEU A 143 -4.04 -3.99 32.06
CA LEU A 143 -4.51 -4.11 30.70
C LEU A 143 -3.80 -5.29 30.04
N GLU A 144 -4.56 -6.23 29.50
CA GLU A 144 -4.05 -7.36 28.73
C GLU A 144 -4.17 -7.07 27.23
N PHE A 145 -3.15 -7.46 26.48
CA PHE A 145 -3.14 -7.36 25.03
C PHE A 145 -4.10 -8.38 24.43
N VAL A 146 -5.12 -7.87 23.75
CA VAL A 146 -6.01 -8.67 22.91
C VAL A 146 -5.43 -8.56 21.49
N PRO A 147 -4.79 -9.64 20.97
CA PRO A 147 -4.42 -9.64 19.56
C PRO A 147 -5.70 -9.45 18.73
N PRO A 148 -5.68 -8.64 17.66
CA PRO A 148 -6.83 -8.53 16.78
C PRO A 148 -7.24 -9.95 16.34
N PRO A 149 -8.54 -10.29 16.35
CA PRO A 149 -8.96 -11.62 15.96
C PRO A 149 -8.41 -11.88 14.56
N VAL A 150 -7.55 -12.91 14.44
CA VAL A 150 -6.97 -13.31 13.16
C VAL A 150 -8.15 -13.53 12.23
N ALA A 151 -8.34 -12.62 11.28
CA ALA A 151 -9.58 -12.54 10.53
C ALA A 151 -9.68 -13.81 9.69
N ALA A 152 -10.46 -14.78 10.17
CA ALA A 152 -10.83 -15.95 9.41
C ALA A 152 -11.51 -15.42 8.15
N ALA A 153 -10.80 -15.45 7.03
CA ALA A 153 -11.15 -14.72 5.83
C ALA A 153 -12.63 -15.00 5.52
N PRO A 154 -13.51 -13.98 5.52
CA PRO A 154 -14.93 -14.23 5.38
C PRO A 154 -15.11 -15.01 4.08
N LYS A 155 -15.74 -16.19 4.18
CA LYS A 155 -16.15 -16.99 3.02
C LYS A 155 -17.24 -16.22 2.29
N SER A 156 -16.79 -15.19 1.58
CA SER A 156 -17.61 -14.28 0.82
C SER A 156 -18.19 -15.09 -0.32
N PHE A 157 -19.49 -15.37 -0.20
CA PHE A 157 -20.29 -15.69 -1.36
C PHE A 157 -20.30 -14.46 -2.25
N LYS A 158 -19.31 -14.39 -3.16
CA LYS A 158 -19.20 -13.30 -4.13
C LYS A 158 -20.23 -13.57 -5.21
N PHE A 159 -21.30 -12.80 -5.21
CA PHE A 159 -22.15 -12.68 -6.40
C PHE A 159 -21.24 -12.35 -7.59
N PRO A 160 -21.49 -12.94 -8.78
CA PRO A 160 -20.75 -12.56 -9.98
C PRO A 160 -20.88 -11.05 -10.19
N LEU A 161 -19.80 -10.42 -10.64
CA LEU A 161 -19.81 -8.98 -10.92
C LEU A 161 -20.87 -8.69 -11.98
N PRO A 162 -21.70 -7.63 -11.83
CA PRO A 162 -22.77 -7.30 -12.79
C PRO A 162 -22.22 -6.61 -14.04
N TYR A 163 -20.95 -6.86 -14.38
CA TYR A 163 -20.18 -6.25 -15.43
C TYR A 163 -19.05 -7.20 -15.85
N ARG A 164 -18.51 -7.00 -17.05
CA ARG A 164 -17.44 -7.81 -17.63
C ARG A 164 -16.10 -7.34 -17.07
N VAL A 165 -15.19 -8.28 -16.86
CA VAL A 165 -13.79 -8.00 -16.50
C VAL A 165 -12.92 -8.65 -17.56
N GLN A 166 -11.96 -7.90 -18.10
CA GLN A 166 -11.02 -8.35 -19.11
C GLN A 166 -9.61 -7.93 -18.69
N GLU A 167 -8.69 -8.88 -18.63
CA GLU A 167 -7.27 -8.55 -18.59
C GLU A 167 -6.84 -8.13 -20.01
N VAL A 168 -6.13 -7.02 -20.11
CA VAL A 168 -5.77 -6.37 -21.36
C VAL A 168 -4.29 -6.00 -21.36
N LYS A 169 -3.69 -5.93 -22.55
CA LYS A 169 -2.31 -5.46 -22.73
C LYS A 169 -2.26 -4.34 -23.77
N PHE A 170 -1.45 -3.32 -23.52
CA PHE A 170 -1.21 -2.21 -24.44
C PHE A 170 0.21 -1.69 -24.30
N ALA A 171 0.76 -1.09 -25.36
CA ALA A 171 2.11 -0.57 -25.38
C ALA A 171 2.12 0.97 -25.38
N ASN A 172 3.01 1.56 -24.58
CA ASN A 172 3.54 2.88 -24.88
C ASN A 172 4.67 2.71 -25.91
N GLU A 173 4.33 2.95 -27.18
CA GLU A 173 5.24 2.80 -28.32
C GLU A 173 6.39 3.81 -28.35
N THR A 174 6.30 4.92 -27.61
CA THR A 174 7.39 5.91 -27.54
C THR A 174 8.49 5.44 -26.59
N ASP A 175 8.10 4.94 -25.42
CA ASP A 175 9.04 4.52 -24.37
C ASP A 175 9.34 3.01 -24.40
N LYS A 176 8.67 2.25 -25.29
CA LYS A 176 8.76 0.79 -25.43
C LYS A 176 8.46 0.05 -24.12
N ILE A 177 7.32 0.40 -23.53
CA ILE A 177 6.80 -0.22 -22.29
C ILE A 177 5.46 -0.89 -22.58
N ASP A 178 5.38 -2.18 -22.29
CA ASP A 178 4.12 -2.92 -22.28
C ASP A 178 3.46 -2.81 -20.90
N PHE A 179 2.17 -2.48 -20.89
CA PHE A 179 1.32 -2.44 -19.71
C PHE A 179 0.38 -3.64 -19.70
N ALA A 180 0.27 -4.30 -18.54
CA ALA A 180 -0.80 -5.27 -18.26
C ALA A 180 -1.82 -4.63 -17.32
N GLY A 181 -3.05 -4.44 -17.79
CA GLY A 181 -4.12 -3.78 -17.05
C GLY A 181 -5.42 -4.58 -17.07
N THR A 182 -6.40 -4.10 -16.31
CA THR A 182 -7.75 -4.68 -16.28
C THR A 182 -8.76 -3.64 -16.78
N LEU A 183 -9.52 -4.03 -17.82
CA LEU A 183 -10.65 -3.28 -18.34
C LEU A 183 -11.95 -3.85 -17.75
N THR A 184 -12.74 -2.99 -17.13
CA THR A 184 -14.07 -3.32 -16.61
C THR A 184 -15.14 -2.67 -17.48
N ILE A 185 -16.10 -3.44 -17.98
CA ILE A 185 -17.06 -3.00 -19.02
C ILE A 185 -18.49 -3.28 -18.52
N PRO A 186 -19.42 -2.30 -18.55
CA PRO A 186 -20.79 -2.52 -18.10
C PRO A 186 -21.50 -3.68 -18.82
N ALA A 187 -22.55 -4.22 -18.20
CA ALA A 187 -23.46 -5.14 -18.86
C ALA A 187 -24.29 -4.40 -19.93
N GLY A 188 -24.67 -5.12 -21.00
CA GLY A 188 -25.35 -4.55 -22.17
C GLY A 188 -24.43 -4.43 -23.40
N GLU A 189 -24.99 -3.98 -24.52
CA GLU A 189 -24.35 -4.06 -25.84
C GLU A 189 -23.30 -2.96 -26.09
N GLY A 190 -23.40 -1.83 -25.39
CA GLY A 190 -22.54 -0.67 -25.59
C GLY A 190 -22.91 0.13 -26.86
N PRO A 191 -22.00 0.96 -27.39
CA PRO A 191 -20.70 1.31 -26.80
C PRO A 191 -20.86 2.14 -25.51
N PHE A 192 -19.90 2.05 -24.60
CA PHE A 192 -19.94 2.73 -23.31
C PHE A 192 -18.91 3.88 -23.23
N PRO A 193 -19.25 5.03 -22.62
CA PRO A 193 -18.23 6.03 -22.25
C PRO A 193 -17.21 5.38 -21.32
N ALA A 194 -15.94 5.78 -21.41
CA ALA A 194 -14.88 5.12 -20.65
C ALA A 194 -13.84 6.08 -20.07
N VAL A 195 -13.23 5.67 -18.96
CA VAL A 195 -12.10 6.40 -18.35
C VAL A 195 -10.94 5.46 -18.03
N ALA A 196 -9.72 5.93 -18.21
CA ALA A 196 -8.56 5.30 -17.58
C ALA A 196 -8.26 5.97 -16.23
N LEU A 197 -8.05 5.17 -15.19
CA LEU A 197 -7.69 5.68 -13.87
C LEU A 197 -6.18 5.84 -13.73
N LEU A 198 -5.74 6.98 -13.21
CA LEU A 198 -4.33 7.30 -12.96
C LEU A 198 -4.06 7.38 -11.45
N SER A 199 -3.08 6.62 -10.99
CA SER A 199 -2.60 6.57 -9.60
C SER A 199 -1.89 7.85 -9.16
N ASP A 200 -1.69 7.98 -7.85
CA ASP A 200 -0.88 9.05 -7.27
C ASP A 200 0.63 8.82 -7.53
N TRP A 201 1.50 9.62 -6.92
CA TRP A 201 2.94 9.48 -7.00
C TRP A 201 3.43 8.08 -6.58
N GLY A 202 4.54 7.65 -7.19
CA GLY A 202 5.26 6.42 -6.85
C GLY A 202 4.84 5.21 -7.67
N ALA A 203 5.38 4.05 -7.30
CA ALA A 203 5.12 2.78 -7.97
C ALA A 203 3.87 2.12 -7.37
N GLN A 204 2.70 2.29 -8.00
CA GLN A 204 1.45 1.71 -7.51
C GLN A 204 0.91 0.61 -8.43
N ASP A 205 0.13 -0.31 -7.85
CA ASP A 205 -0.64 -1.26 -8.63
C ASP A 205 -1.93 -0.64 -9.20
N GLN A 206 -2.54 -1.34 -10.15
CA GLN A 206 -3.79 -0.91 -10.79
C GLN A 206 -5.00 -0.76 -9.84
N ASP A 207 -4.92 -1.24 -8.59
CA ASP A 207 -5.98 -1.09 -7.59
C ASP A 207 -5.78 0.19 -6.74
N GLY A 208 -4.59 0.81 -6.78
CA GLY A 208 -4.20 1.92 -5.91
C GLY A 208 -4.19 1.48 -4.45
N ARG A 209 -3.51 0.37 -4.12
CA ARG A 209 -3.56 -0.23 -2.79
C ARG A 209 -2.86 0.61 -1.71
N TYR A 210 -3.56 0.79 -0.59
CA TYR A 210 -2.99 1.21 0.69
C TYR A 210 -3.43 0.22 1.78
N GLY A 211 -2.56 -0.74 2.12
CA GLY A 211 -2.96 -1.93 2.86
C GLY A 211 -4.01 -2.73 2.09
N ASP A 212 -5.10 -3.09 2.76
CA ASP A 212 -6.25 -3.77 2.13
C ASP A 212 -7.19 -2.83 1.35
N TYR A 213 -7.05 -1.51 1.50
CA TYR A 213 -7.90 -0.53 0.81
C TYR A 213 -7.46 -0.37 -0.65
N LYS A 214 -8.43 -0.46 -1.57
CA LYS A 214 -8.23 -0.41 -3.03
C LYS A 214 -8.94 0.81 -3.62
N LEU A 215 -8.29 1.96 -3.63
CA LEU A 215 -8.93 3.21 -4.01
C LEU A 215 -9.44 3.19 -5.45
N LEU A 216 -8.56 2.87 -6.41
CA LEU A 216 -8.91 2.85 -7.84
C LEU A 216 -9.77 1.63 -8.18
N GLY A 217 -9.55 0.49 -7.51
CA GLY A 217 -10.38 -0.70 -7.68
C GLY A 217 -11.83 -0.48 -7.24
N GLY A 218 -12.05 0.18 -6.10
CA GLY A 218 -13.39 0.55 -5.62
C GLY A 218 -14.07 1.60 -6.50
N LEU A 219 -13.31 2.58 -7.01
CA LEU A 219 -13.82 3.58 -7.95
C LEU A 219 -14.26 2.95 -9.28
N ALA A 220 -13.49 1.99 -9.81
CA ALA A 220 -13.89 1.27 -11.02
C ALA A 220 -15.18 0.47 -10.84
N ASP A 221 -15.32 -0.32 -9.76
CA ASP A 221 -16.58 -1.02 -9.44
C ASP A 221 -17.77 -0.03 -9.37
N TYR A 222 -17.58 1.11 -8.72
CA TYR A 222 -18.61 2.15 -8.60
C TYR A 222 -19.05 2.74 -9.96
N LEU A 223 -18.09 3.05 -10.84
CA LEU A 223 -18.32 3.65 -12.15
C LEU A 223 -18.89 2.65 -13.17
N THR A 224 -18.38 1.41 -13.20
CA THR A 224 -18.82 0.38 -14.13
C THR A 224 -20.23 -0.13 -13.84
N ARG A 225 -20.65 -0.13 -12.57
CA ARG A 225 -22.07 -0.31 -12.19
C ARG A 225 -23.00 0.81 -12.67
N ARG A 226 -22.45 1.94 -13.15
CA ARG A 226 -23.18 3.14 -13.60
C ARG A 226 -23.00 3.43 -15.10
N GLY A 227 -22.57 2.44 -15.88
CA GLY A 227 -22.50 2.56 -17.34
C GLY A 227 -21.22 3.18 -17.89
N ILE A 228 -20.19 3.39 -17.05
CA ILE A 228 -18.88 3.90 -17.49
C ILE A 228 -17.87 2.75 -17.44
N ALA A 229 -17.28 2.39 -18.58
CA ALA A 229 -16.21 1.41 -18.61
C ALA A 229 -14.93 2.01 -18.01
N VAL A 230 -14.14 1.19 -17.30
CA VAL A 230 -12.96 1.67 -16.58
C VAL A 230 -11.76 0.80 -16.87
N LEU A 231 -10.73 1.40 -17.46
CA LEU A 231 -9.40 0.84 -17.61
C LEU A 231 -8.55 1.20 -16.38
N ARG A 232 -7.85 0.21 -15.83
CA ARG A 232 -6.84 0.40 -14.79
C ARG A 232 -5.59 -0.35 -15.17
N PHE A 233 -4.43 0.24 -14.91
CA PHE A 233 -3.13 -0.35 -15.17
C PHE A 233 -2.16 0.08 -14.05
N PRO A 234 -1.14 -0.72 -13.73
CA PRO A 234 -0.16 -0.37 -12.72
C PRO A 234 0.89 0.60 -13.31
N ASP A 235 1.58 1.33 -12.45
CA ASP A 235 2.67 2.21 -12.86
C ASP A 235 3.86 1.42 -13.46
N ARG A 236 4.77 2.14 -14.12
CA ARG A 236 6.01 1.58 -14.70
C ARG A 236 6.79 0.78 -13.66
N GLY A 237 7.24 -0.42 -14.03
CA GLY A 237 8.02 -1.30 -13.17
C GLY A 237 7.22 -2.01 -12.06
N VAL A 238 5.89 -1.94 -12.08
CA VAL A 238 5.01 -2.65 -11.14
C VAL A 238 4.31 -3.83 -11.82
N GLY A 239 4.40 -5.01 -11.19
CA GLY A 239 3.78 -6.24 -11.69
C GLY A 239 4.44 -6.73 -12.99
N GLU A 240 3.65 -6.92 -14.05
CA GLU A 240 4.15 -7.31 -15.38
C GLU A 240 4.59 -6.11 -16.26
N THR A 241 4.46 -4.87 -15.79
CA THR A 241 4.68 -3.66 -16.60
C THR A 241 6.15 -3.29 -16.73
N GLY A 242 6.84 -3.93 -17.68
CA GLY A 242 8.17 -3.55 -18.16
C GLY A 242 9.28 -3.51 -17.10
N SER A 243 10.42 -2.91 -17.45
CA SER A 243 11.54 -2.73 -16.51
C SER A 243 12.29 -1.40 -16.68
N ARG A 244 11.95 -0.41 -15.84
CA ARG A 244 12.94 0.56 -15.34
C ARG A 244 12.49 1.16 -14.01
N THR A 245 13.40 1.27 -13.06
CA THR A 245 13.17 1.72 -11.67
C THR A 245 13.87 3.05 -11.37
N GLU A 246 14.01 3.90 -12.39
CA GLU A 246 14.45 5.29 -12.24
C GLU A 246 13.23 6.21 -12.25
N LEU A 247 13.33 7.35 -11.56
CA LEU A 247 12.23 8.30 -11.28
C LEU A 247 11.36 8.55 -12.52
N THR A 248 10.19 7.91 -12.58
CA THR A 248 9.21 8.12 -13.65
C THR A 248 8.70 9.55 -13.56
N SER A 249 8.89 10.33 -14.62
CA SER A 249 8.54 11.75 -14.62
C SER A 249 7.05 11.98 -14.91
N PRO A 250 6.47 13.15 -14.59
CA PRO A 250 5.10 13.47 -14.99
C PRO A 250 4.90 13.40 -16.52
N GLU A 251 5.92 13.72 -17.31
CA GLU A 251 5.91 13.62 -18.78
C GLU A 251 5.90 12.16 -19.25
N ASP A 252 6.57 11.25 -18.54
CA ASP A 252 6.51 9.81 -18.77
C ASP A 252 5.08 9.29 -18.53
N ARG A 253 4.50 9.58 -17.36
CA ARG A 253 3.13 9.20 -17.00
C ARG A 253 2.10 9.79 -17.97
N THR A 254 2.38 10.99 -18.49
CA THR A 254 1.56 11.66 -19.52
C THR A 254 1.52 10.83 -20.81
N ARG A 255 2.66 10.29 -21.26
CA ARG A 255 2.71 9.42 -22.45
C ARG A 255 2.00 8.08 -22.21
N ASP A 256 2.10 7.52 -21.00
CA ASP A 256 1.38 6.30 -20.63
C ASP A 256 -0.14 6.51 -20.63
N ALA A 257 -0.61 7.63 -20.06
CA ALA A 257 -2.03 8.00 -20.08
C ALA A 257 -2.56 8.23 -21.51
N GLN A 258 -1.74 8.80 -22.40
CA GLN A 258 -2.08 8.91 -23.82
C GLN A 258 -2.11 7.54 -24.53
N ALA A 259 -1.18 6.63 -24.23
CA ALA A 259 -1.20 5.26 -24.75
C ALA A 259 -2.45 4.49 -24.27
N ALA A 260 -2.84 4.66 -23.00
CA ALA A 260 -4.08 4.11 -22.45
C ALA A 260 -5.33 4.65 -23.17
N LEU A 261 -5.40 5.95 -23.47
CA LEU A 261 -6.46 6.55 -24.29
C LEU A 261 -6.49 5.98 -25.71
N GLN A 262 -5.33 5.79 -26.36
CA GLN A 262 -5.24 5.18 -27.68
C GLN A 262 -5.73 3.73 -27.67
N PHE A 263 -5.31 2.94 -26.69
CA PHE A 263 -5.80 1.57 -26.49
C PHE A 263 -7.32 1.52 -26.28
N MET A 264 -7.90 2.41 -25.48
CA MET A 264 -9.35 2.46 -25.30
C MET A 264 -10.11 2.77 -26.60
N ARG A 265 -9.52 3.57 -27.53
CA ARG A 265 -10.12 3.83 -28.85
C ARG A 265 -10.18 2.60 -29.77
N THR A 266 -9.38 1.56 -29.53
CA THR A 266 -9.41 0.33 -30.33
C THR A 266 -10.43 -0.69 -29.81
N GLN A 267 -11.06 -0.44 -28.66
CA GLN A 267 -11.99 -1.37 -28.03
C GLN A 267 -13.42 -1.19 -28.60
N PRO A 268 -14.02 -2.20 -29.26
CA PRO A 268 -15.29 -2.06 -29.96
C PRO A 268 -16.50 -1.84 -29.04
N LEU A 269 -16.37 -2.13 -27.74
CA LEU A 269 -17.41 -1.89 -26.73
C LEU A 269 -17.30 -0.50 -26.06
N LEU A 270 -16.31 0.31 -26.42
CA LEU A 270 -16.08 1.63 -25.85
C LEU A 270 -16.45 2.72 -26.86
N ASP A 271 -17.06 3.79 -26.37
CA ASP A 271 -17.39 4.95 -27.19
C ASP A 271 -16.14 5.81 -27.35
N GLY A 272 -15.50 5.70 -28.52
CA GLY A 272 -14.29 6.44 -28.87
C GLY A 272 -14.43 7.98 -28.85
N ALA A 273 -15.66 8.51 -28.86
CA ALA A 273 -15.92 9.94 -28.70
C ALA A 273 -16.03 10.37 -27.23
N ASN A 274 -16.36 9.45 -26.32
CA ASN A 274 -16.57 9.70 -24.89
C ASN A 274 -15.53 8.96 -24.02
N LEU A 275 -14.25 9.22 -24.31
CA LEU A 275 -13.11 8.71 -23.54
C LEU A 275 -12.47 9.81 -22.68
N GLY A 276 -12.09 9.48 -21.46
CA GLY A 276 -11.44 10.40 -20.53
C GLY A 276 -10.35 9.79 -19.66
N LEU A 277 -9.77 10.65 -18.81
CA LEU A 277 -8.80 10.30 -17.77
C LEU A 277 -9.33 10.78 -16.42
N LEU A 278 -9.17 9.97 -15.38
CA LEU A 278 -9.53 10.34 -14.01
C LEU A 278 -8.35 9.99 -13.10
N GLY A 279 -7.72 11.01 -12.52
CA GLY A 279 -6.56 10.85 -11.67
C GLY A 279 -6.82 11.07 -10.18
N HIS A 280 -6.09 10.34 -9.35
CA HIS A 280 -5.97 10.62 -7.91
C HIS A 280 -4.61 11.26 -7.61
N GLY A 281 -4.60 12.28 -6.74
CA GLY A 281 -3.37 12.99 -6.37
C GLY A 281 -2.61 13.52 -7.59
N GLU A 282 -1.34 13.16 -7.74
CA GLU A 282 -0.53 13.57 -8.89
C GLU A 282 -1.07 13.04 -10.23
N GLY A 283 -1.75 11.88 -10.24
CA GLY A 283 -2.45 11.40 -11.43
C GLY A 283 -3.49 12.39 -11.97
N GLY A 284 -4.02 13.30 -11.13
CA GLY A 284 -4.89 14.39 -11.56
C GLY A 284 -4.15 15.43 -12.43
N ASN A 285 -2.89 15.73 -12.11
CA ASN A 285 -2.04 16.57 -12.95
C ASN A 285 -1.70 15.86 -14.26
N VAL A 286 -1.33 14.57 -14.20
CA VAL A 286 -1.09 13.75 -15.40
C VAL A 286 -2.31 13.74 -16.33
N ALA A 287 -3.53 13.60 -15.79
CA ALA A 287 -4.76 13.65 -16.58
C ALA A 287 -4.92 14.97 -17.34
N LEU A 288 -4.65 16.11 -16.68
CA LEU A 288 -4.71 17.44 -17.30
C LEU A 288 -3.62 17.63 -18.36
N LEU A 289 -2.38 17.20 -18.07
CA LEU A 289 -1.25 17.26 -19.01
C LEU A 289 -1.52 16.40 -20.26
N ALA A 290 -2.01 15.17 -20.09
CA ALA A 290 -2.32 14.25 -21.18
C ALA A 290 -3.51 14.70 -22.04
N ALA A 291 -4.49 15.38 -21.45
CA ALA A 291 -5.61 15.98 -22.16
C ALA A 291 -5.21 17.26 -22.95
N GLY A 292 -4.24 18.03 -22.44
CA GLY A 292 -3.68 19.20 -23.12
C GLY A 292 -2.62 18.87 -24.18
N ALA A 293 -1.94 17.73 -24.07
CA ALA A 293 -0.92 17.30 -25.00
C ALA A 293 -1.53 16.76 -26.32
N PRO A 294 -0.90 16.99 -27.49
CA PRO A 294 -1.35 16.42 -28.75
C PRO A 294 -1.43 14.89 -28.67
N CYS A 295 -2.52 14.30 -29.15
CA CYS A 295 -2.57 12.85 -29.31
C CYS A 295 -1.44 12.42 -30.26
N PRO A 296 -0.57 11.47 -29.88
CA PRO A 296 0.40 10.92 -30.81
C PRO A 296 -0.34 10.35 -32.02
N ARG A 297 0.15 10.63 -33.23
CA ARG A 297 -0.43 10.04 -34.44
C ARG A 297 -0.08 8.55 -34.46
N PRO A 298 -1.00 7.66 -34.85
CA PRO A 298 -0.58 6.34 -35.31
C PRO A 298 0.37 6.50 -36.51
N LEU A 299 1.40 5.66 -36.55
CA LEU A 299 2.28 5.48 -37.71
C LEU A 299 1.59 4.66 -38.80
#